data_AF-A0A8T5T7N7-F1
#
_entry.id   AF-A0A8T5T7N7-F1
#
_cell.length_a   1.000
_cell.length_b   1.000
_cell.length_c   1.000
_cell.angle_alpha   90.00
_cell.angle_beta   90.00
_cell.angle_gamma   90.00
#
_symmetry.space_group_name_H-M   'P 1'
#
loop_
_entity.id
_entity.type
_entity.pdbx_description
1 polymer ?
#
loop_
_entity_poly.entity_id
_entity_poly.type
_entity_poly.pdbx_seq_one_letter_code
_entity_poly.pdbx_strand_id
1 'polypeptide(L)'
;VYIDHAKDLVSEKEKVLNQIETIMKELGANIIEKNLDHIPRLIFSFPKDHKYNFFHRTTIKVLSTDDIAIETMMKAEYPLAFSIKQITSKKNNADNEIELPSSSEFYIFHANHPTFYETLIENVEMNNMLLGMKKDLMQFTLNGMFANARINKVEIVSVYLKFLAEIHSELLLKDLDDFEVEELICYQCNSLFETNEETCDQCGAKRPTCKVCLLDLRPSEKNVVVKTPCCETYAHRKHLITWLEQLSKCPNCRTDLFLWLRGLKQNSSE
;
A
#
# COMPACT_ATOMS: atom_id res chain seq x y z
N VAL A 1 10.35 -41.38 -23.78
CA VAL A 1 10.40 -41.25 -22.29
C VAL A 1 10.78 -39.84 -21.85
N TYR A 2 12.02 -39.36 -22.01
CA TYR A 2 12.39 -37.99 -21.57
C TYR A 2 11.64 -36.86 -22.30
N ILE A 3 11.42 -37.00 -23.61
CA ILE A 3 10.67 -36.00 -24.41
C ILE A 3 9.19 -35.97 -24.03
N ASP A 4 8.60 -37.13 -23.72
CA ASP A 4 7.18 -37.25 -23.40
C ASP A 4 6.89 -36.63 -22.02
N HIS A 5 7.74 -36.91 -21.02
CA HIS A 5 7.62 -36.32 -19.69
C HIS A 5 7.77 -34.79 -19.69
N ALA A 6 8.60 -34.23 -20.59
CA ALA A 6 8.74 -32.78 -20.72
C ALA A 6 7.47 -32.12 -21.28
N LYS A 7 6.79 -32.77 -22.24
CA LYS A 7 5.53 -32.27 -22.80
C LYS A 7 4.40 -32.28 -21.77
N ASP A 8 4.33 -33.32 -20.95
CA ASP A 8 3.32 -33.43 -19.90
C ASP A 8 3.46 -32.31 -18.86
N LEU A 9 4.69 -32.03 -18.41
CA LEU A 9 4.96 -30.92 -17.47
C LEU A 9 4.61 -29.54 -18.04
N VAL A 10 4.85 -29.31 -19.33
CA VAL A 10 4.48 -28.04 -19.98
C VAL A 10 2.95 -27.88 -20.02
N SER A 11 2.24 -28.95 -20.39
CA SER A 11 0.78 -28.99 -20.42
C SER A 11 0.16 -28.73 -19.03
N GLU A 12 0.74 -29.25 -17.96
CA GLU A 12 0.25 -28.99 -16.59
C GLU A 12 0.45 -27.54 -16.14
N LYS A 13 1.62 -26.94 -16.40
CA LYS A 13 1.85 -25.52 -16.09
C LYS A 13 0.96 -24.59 -16.90
N GLU A 14 0.67 -24.95 -18.15
CA GLU A 14 -0.27 -24.19 -19.00
C GLU A 14 -1.69 -24.19 -18.42
N LYS A 15 -2.16 -25.32 -17.86
CA LYS A 15 -3.45 -25.38 -17.15
C LYS A 15 -3.51 -24.44 -15.96
N VAL A 16 -2.46 -24.42 -15.12
CA VAL A 16 -2.36 -23.49 -13.98
C VAL A 16 -2.36 -22.04 -14.47
N LEU A 17 -1.64 -21.74 -15.56
CA LEU A 17 -1.60 -20.41 -16.15
C LEU A 17 -2.97 -19.94 -16.66
N ASN A 18 -3.77 -20.83 -17.26
CA ASN A 18 -5.12 -20.52 -17.72
C ASN A 18 -6.10 -20.28 -16.55
N GLN A 19 -5.93 -20.99 -15.43
CA GLN A 19 -6.67 -20.72 -14.20
C GLN A 19 -6.32 -19.35 -13.62
N ILE A 20 -5.03 -19.00 -13.56
CA ILE A 20 -4.57 -17.66 -13.16
C ILE A 20 -5.18 -16.59 -14.07
N GLU A 21 -5.17 -16.81 -15.38
CA GLU A 21 -5.75 -15.90 -16.35
C GLU A 21 -7.24 -15.61 -16.06
N THR A 22 -7.98 -16.66 -15.67
CA THR A 22 -9.41 -16.56 -15.33
C THR A 22 -9.60 -15.73 -14.06
N ILE A 23 -8.86 -16.03 -12.99
CA ILE A 23 -8.89 -15.28 -11.73
C ILE A 23 -8.59 -13.80 -11.97
N MET A 24 -7.56 -13.50 -12.76
CA MET A 24 -7.15 -12.12 -13.01
C MET A 24 -8.18 -11.33 -13.83
N LYS A 25 -8.85 -11.99 -14.79
CA LYS A 25 -9.98 -11.37 -15.51
C LYS A 25 -11.17 -11.10 -14.60
N GLU A 26 -11.50 -12.01 -13.68
CA GLU A 26 -12.56 -11.81 -12.67
C GLU A 26 -12.24 -10.64 -11.72
N LEU A 27 -10.95 -10.40 -11.46
CA LEU A 27 -10.47 -9.23 -10.72
C LEU A 27 -10.40 -7.95 -11.57
N GLY A 28 -10.82 -7.96 -12.83
CA GLY A 28 -10.82 -6.79 -13.71
C GLY A 28 -9.44 -6.42 -14.28
N ALA A 29 -8.48 -7.34 -14.29
CA ALA A 29 -7.15 -7.09 -14.85
C ALA A 29 -7.12 -7.29 -16.38
N ASN A 30 -6.30 -6.48 -17.05
CA ASN A 30 -5.97 -6.61 -18.46
C ASN A 30 -4.65 -7.38 -18.62
N ILE A 31 -4.64 -8.39 -19.50
CA ILE A 31 -3.42 -9.10 -19.88
C ILE A 31 -2.60 -8.20 -20.80
N ILE A 32 -1.34 -8.01 -20.45
CA ILE A 32 -0.35 -7.28 -21.27
C ILE A 32 0.46 -8.26 -22.11
N GLU A 33 0.92 -9.34 -21.50
CA GLU A 33 1.79 -10.34 -22.15
C GLU A 33 1.50 -11.74 -21.57
N LYS A 34 1.52 -12.74 -22.44
CA LYS A 34 1.48 -14.17 -22.10
C LYS A 34 2.67 -14.84 -22.77
N ASN A 35 3.48 -15.54 -21.99
CA ASN A 35 4.65 -16.26 -22.47
C ASN A 35 4.62 -17.69 -21.93
N LEU A 36 4.74 -18.69 -22.80
CA LEU A 36 4.72 -20.12 -22.46
C LEU A 36 6.10 -20.77 -22.54
N ASP A 37 7.12 -20.05 -22.98
CA ASP A 37 8.47 -20.56 -23.18
C ASP A 37 9.28 -20.50 -21.88
N HIS A 38 10.08 -21.53 -21.62
CA HIS A 38 10.93 -21.72 -20.44
C HIS A 38 10.19 -21.74 -19.09
N ILE A 39 9.68 -20.60 -18.65
CA ILE A 39 8.94 -20.40 -17.41
C ILE A 39 7.63 -19.70 -17.79
N PRO A 40 6.50 -20.44 -17.84
CA PRO A 40 5.20 -19.88 -18.18
C PRO A 40 4.86 -18.69 -17.28
N ARG A 41 4.51 -17.55 -17.88
CA ARG A 41 4.21 -16.31 -17.17
C ARG A 41 3.11 -15.48 -17.82
N LEU A 42 2.42 -14.73 -16.98
CA LEU A 42 1.44 -13.72 -17.37
C LEU A 42 1.81 -12.37 -16.76
N ILE A 43 1.60 -11.30 -17.52
CA ILE A 43 1.81 -9.93 -17.07
C ILE A 43 0.48 -9.19 -17.19
N PHE A 44 0.09 -8.49 -16.12
CA PHE A 44 -1.20 -7.82 -15.99
C PHE A 44 -1.04 -6.35 -15.61
N SER A 45 -2.07 -5.57 -15.93
CA SER A 45 -2.34 -4.22 -15.41
C SER A 45 -3.81 -4.06 -15.05
N PHE A 46 -4.12 -3.08 -14.22
CA PHE A 46 -5.51 -2.74 -13.87
C PHE A 46 -5.93 -1.40 -14.49
N PRO A 47 -7.20 -1.25 -14.90
CA PRO A 47 -7.76 0.02 -15.38
C PRO A 47 -7.60 1.16 -14.36
N LYS A 48 -7.59 2.42 -14.84
CA LYS A 48 -7.37 3.61 -13.99
C LYS A 48 -8.47 3.81 -12.94
N ASP A 49 -9.68 3.36 -13.20
CA ASP A 49 -10.87 3.45 -12.35
C ASP A 49 -11.08 2.20 -11.50
N HIS A 50 -10.16 1.22 -11.55
CA HIS A 50 -10.28 -0.03 -10.81
C HIS A 50 -9.73 0.09 -9.38
N LYS A 51 -10.28 -0.68 -8.43
CA LYS A 51 -9.80 -0.69 -7.03
C LYS A 51 -8.35 -1.14 -6.85
N TYR A 52 -7.81 -1.86 -7.83
CA TYR A 52 -6.41 -2.31 -7.88
C TYR A 52 -5.54 -1.42 -8.78
N ASN A 53 -6.02 -0.23 -9.14
CA ASN A 53 -5.28 0.69 -10.02
C ASN A 53 -3.93 1.14 -9.44
N PHE A 54 -3.67 0.93 -8.15
CA PHE A 54 -2.41 1.25 -7.50
C PHE A 54 -1.29 0.26 -7.87
N PHE A 55 -1.63 -0.89 -8.44
CA PHE A 55 -0.66 -1.74 -9.13
C PHE A 55 -0.29 -1.12 -10.47
N HIS A 56 1.01 -0.87 -10.68
CA HIS A 56 1.53 -0.53 -11.99
C HIS A 56 1.56 -1.76 -12.90
N ARG A 57 2.07 -2.88 -12.37
CA ARG A 57 2.25 -4.13 -13.11
C ARG A 57 2.28 -5.32 -12.16
N THR A 58 1.60 -6.41 -12.51
CA THR A 58 1.69 -7.68 -11.80
C THR A 58 2.16 -8.76 -12.76
N THR A 59 3.25 -9.45 -12.41
CA THR A 59 3.79 -10.59 -13.16
C THR A 59 3.59 -11.86 -12.35
N ILE A 60 2.99 -12.88 -12.94
CA ILE A 60 2.78 -14.19 -12.31
C ILE A 60 3.54 -15.24 -13.12
N LYS A 61 4.42 -16.00 -12.47
CA LYS A 61 5.25 -17.05 -13.06
C LYS A 61 4.89 -18.40 -12.44
N VAL A 62 4.69 -19.42 -13.27
CA VAL A 62 4.40 -20.79 -12.82
C VAL A 62 5.71 -21.58 -12.85
N LEU A 63 6.37 -21.70 -11.70
CA LEU A 63 7.65 -22.40 -11.57
C LEU A 63 7.43 -23.92 -11.57
N SER A 64 6.41 -24.39 -10.87
CA SER A 64 5.82 -25.74 -10.93
C SER A 64 4.30 -25.65 -10.69
N THR A 65 3.60 -26.77 -10.70
CA THR A 65 2.15 -26.83 -10.42
C THR A 65 1.80 -26.38 -8.99
N ASP A 66 2.77 -26.41 -8.09
CA ASP A 66 2.71 -26.10 -6.66
C ASP A 66 3.68 -24.98 -6.25
N ASP A 67 4.16 -24.18 -7.21
CA ASP A 67 5.05 -23.05 -6.95
C ASP A 67 4.80 -21.94 -7.96
N ILE A 68 4.04 -20.94 -7.51
CA ILE A 68 3.63 -19.78 -8.26
C ILE A 68 4.31 -18.56 -7.64
N ALA A 69 5.13 -17.87 -8.42
CA ALA A 69 5.75 -16.62 -8.02
C ALA A 69 4.93 -15.44 -8.55
N ILE A 70 4.58 -14.50 -7.67
CA ILE A 70 3.86 -13.28 -8.00
C ILE A 70 4.77 -12.09 -7.68
N GLU A 71 4.99 -11.22 -8.66
CA GLU A 71 5.81 -10.01 -8.57
C GLU A 71 4.92 -8.82 -8.94
N THR A 72 4.65 -7.94 -7.99
CA THR A 72 3.79 -6.77 -8.18
C THR A 72 4.59 -5.50 -7.96
N MET A 73 4.58 -4.61 -8.97
CA MET A 73 5.12 -3.27 -8.87
C MET A 73 3.98 -2.29 -8.63
N MET A 74 4.11 -1.49 -7.58
CA MET A 74 3.16 -0.47 -7.17
C MET A 74 3.41 0.84 -7.92
N LYS A 75 2.42 1.73 -7.99
CA LYS A 75 2.56 3.07 -8.60
C LYS A 75 3.22 4.10 -7.69
N ALA A 76 3.26 3.82 -6.39
CA ALA A 76 3.86 4.67 -5.38
C ALA A 76 4.79 3.83 -4.50
N GLU A 77 5.79 4.49 -3.93
CA GLU A 77 6.70 3.90 -2.95
C GLU A 77 6.02 3.81 -1.59
N TYR A 78 6.19 2.69 -0.90
CA TYR A 78 5.75 2.51 0.47
C TYR A 78 6.97 2.66 1.39
N PRO A 79 6.90 3.47 2.46
CA PRO A 79 8.00 3.60 3.41
C PRO A 79 8.22 2.35 4.27
N LEU A 80 7.38 1.33 4.10
CA LEU A 80 7.44 0.07 4.81
C LEU A 80 8.24 -0.98 4.03
N ALA A 81 9.16 -1.64 4.73
CA ALA A 81 9.71 -2.92 4.32
C ALA A 81 9.18 -4.01 5.27
N PHE A 82 8.51 -5.01 4.71
CA PHE A 82 7.88 -6.09 5.46
C PHE A 82 8.00 -7.44 4.76
N SER A 83 8.19 -8.53 5.49
CA SER A 83 8.24 -9.87 4.93
C SER A 83 7.62 -10.92 5.85
N ILE A 84 7.02 -11.93 5.22
CA ILE A 84 6.45 -13.10 5.87
C ILE A 84 7.13 -14.32 5.27
N LYS A 85 7.66 -15.20 6.10
CA LYS A 85 8.29 -16.44 5.64
C LYS A 85 7.83 -17.63 6.46
N GLN A 86 7.37 -18.67 5.78
CA GLN A 86 7.06 -19.94 6.44
C GLN A 86 8.37 -20.64 6.84
N ILE A 87 8.45 -21.17 8.06
CA ILE A 87 9.58 -21.97 8.54
C ILE A 87 9.12 -23.33 9.04
N THR A 88 9.97 -24.34 8.84
CA THR A 88 9.67 -25.75 9.18
C THR A 88 10.03 -26.12 10.61
N SER A 89 10.82 -25.29 11.31
CA SER A 89 11.20 -25.53 12.70
C SER A 89 11.50 -24.22 13.42
N LYS A 90 11.14 -24.18 14.71
CA LYS A 90 11.42 -23.06 15.62
C LYS A 90 12.93 -22.96 15.83
N LYS A 91 13.57 -21.93 15.25
CA LYS A 91 14.93 -21.53 15.64
C LYS A 91 14.81 -20.57 16.82
N ASN A 92 15.84 -20.51 17.67
CA ASN A 92 15.82 -19.63 18.86
C ASN A 92 15.51 -18.19 18.43
N ASN A 93 14.41 -17.67 18.98
CA ASN A 93 13.75 -16.42 18.59
C ASN A 93 14.73 -15.24 18.51
N ALA A 94 14.74 -14.55 17.36
CA ALA A 94 15.14 -13.14 17.31
C ALA A 94 13.95 -12.25 17.75
N ASP A 95 14.22 -11.01 18.17
CA ASP A 95 13.23 -10.06 18.73
C ASP A 95 12.07 -9.69 17.77
N ASN A 96 12.11 -10.17 16.51
CA ASN A 96 11.12 -9.89 15.47
C ASN A 96 10.57 -11.19 14.85
N GLU A 97 10.35 -12.25 15.63
CA GLU A 97 9.72 -13.49 15.16
C GLU A 97 8.41 -13.71 15.92
N ILE A 98 7.30 -13.90 15.19
CA ILE A 98 5.98 -13.98 15.82
C ILE A 98 5.22 -15.21 15.33
N GLU A 99 4.82 -16.02 16.30
CA GLU A 99 4.05 -17.24 16.08
C GLU A 99 2.58 -16.89 15.85
N LEU A 100 2.01 -17.29 14.71
CA LEU A 100 0.57 -17.17 14.50
C LEU A 100 -0.15 -18.16 15.44
N PRO A 101 -1.00 -17.68 16.37
CA PRO A 101 -1.58 -18.50 17.42
C PRO A 101 -2.66 -19.42 16.84
N SER A 102 -2.27 -20.56 16.24
CA SER A 102 -3.16 -21.68 15.83
C SER A 102 -2.51 -22.76 14.93
N SER A 103 -1.18 -22.82 14.73
CA SER A 103 -0.60 -23.88 13.87
C SER A 103 0.67 -24.52 14.36
N SER A 104 0.88 -25.76 13.87
CA SER A 104 2.16 -26.46 13.81
C SER A 104 3.19 -25.84 12.85
N GLU A 105 2.78 -24.84 12.06
CA GLU A 105 3.64 -24.10 11.13
C GLU A 105 3.96 -22.74 11.73
N PHE A 106 5.21 -22.33 11.56
CA PHE A 106 5.73 -21.08 12.12
C PHE A 106 5.93 -20.08 10.98
N TYR A 107 5.59 -18.83 11.25
CA TYR A 107 5.83 -17.72 10.34
C TYR A 107 6.83 -16.77 11.00
N ILE A 108 7.75 -16.24 10.21
CA ILE A 108 8.61 -15.14 10.62
C ILE A 108 8.12 -13.87 9.95
N PHE A 109 7.87 -12.85 10.76
CA PHE A 109 7.43 -11.53 10.34
C PHE A 109 8.57 -10.53 10.57
N HIS A 110 9.17 -10.04 9.50
CA HIS A 110 10.15 -8.96 9.63
C HIS A 110 9.55 -7.68 9.07
N ALA A 111 9.48 -6.63 9.89
CA ALA A 111 9.13 -5.28 9.46
C ALA A 111 10.22 -4.30 9.90
N ASN A 112 10.46 -3.24 9.13
CA ASN A 112 11.28 -2.10 9.58
C ASN A 112 10.56 -1.25 10.62
N HIS A 113 9.23 -1.39 10.75
CA HIS A 113 8.41 -0.74 11.77
C HIS A 113 7.72 -1.80 12.64
N PRO A 114 8.14 -2.00 13.91
CA PRO A 114 7.64 -3.09 14.76
C PRO A 114 6.11 -3.09 14.96
N THR A 115 5.50 -1.91 15.07
CA THR A 115 4.04 -1.75 15.29
C THR A 115 3.19 -2.03 14.05
N PHE A 116 3.80 -2.13 12.86
CA PHE A 116 3.05 -2.50 11.65
C PHE A 116 2.47 -3.91 11.77
N TYR A 117 3.21 -4.82 12.40
CA TYR A 117 2.71 -6.16 12.61
C TYR A 117 1.51 -6.20 13.57
N GLU A 118 1.55 -5.40 14.65
CA GLU A 118 0.43 -5.28 15.59
C GLU A 118 -0.82 -4.81 14.85
N THR A 119 -0.68 -3.79 14.01
CA THR A 119 -1.72 -3.31 13.09
C THR A 119 -2.29 -4.43 12.24
N LEU A 120 -1.41 -5.26 11.68
CA LEU A 120 -1.77 -6.33 10.77
C LEU A 120 -2.51 -7.48 11.48
N ILE A 121 -2.17 -7.79 12.73
CA ILE A 121 -2.95 -8.71 13.57
C ILE A 121 -4.30 -8.10 13.96
N GLU A 122 -4.30 -6.84 14.40
CA GLU A 122 -5.47 -6.16 14.94
C GLU A 122 -6.56 -5.94 13.87
N ASN A 123 -6.15 -5.73 12.62
CA ASN A 123 -7.07 -5.73 11.50
C ASN A 123 -7.56 -7.17 11.22
N VAL A 124 -8.81 -7.41 11.63
CA VAL A 124 -9.51 -8.71 11.51
C VAL A 124 -9.53 -9.21 10.05
N GLU A 125 -9.68 -8.33 9.07
CA GLU A 125 -9.74 -8.70 7.66
C GLU A 125 -8.38 -9.17 7.13
N MET A 126 -7.30 -8.41 7.38
CA MET A 126 -5.94 -8.80 7.01
C MET A 126 -5.50 -10.09 7.69
N ASN A 127 -5.79 -10.23 8.98
CA ASN A 127 -5.51 -11.43 9.74
C ASN A 127 -6.26 -12.66 9.17
N ASN A 128 -7.55 -12.51 8.84
CA ASN A 128 -8.31 -13.58 8.20
C ASN A 128 -7.76 -13.96 6.82
N MET A 129 -7.32 -12.98 6.02
CA MET A 129 -6.66 -13.27 4.74
C MET A 129 -5.37 -14.05 4.93
N LEU A 130 -4.52 -13.66 5.89
CA LEU A 130 -3.29 -14.39 6.21
C LEU A 130 -3.57 -15.81 6.70
N LEU A 131 -4.56 -15.98 7.58
CA LEU A 131 -5.01 -17.31 8.03
C LEU A 131 -5.53 -18.15 6.87
N GLY A 132 -6.22 -17.54 5.91
CA GLY A 132 -6.70 -18.19 4.69
C GLY A 132 -5.56 -18.62 3.75
N MET A 133 -4.48 -17.84 3.67
CA MET A 133 -3.30 -18.15 2.85
C MET A 133 -2.28 -19.07 3.55
N LYS A 134 -2.47 -19.32 4.84
CA LYS A 134 -1.48 -19.91 5.75
C LYS A 134 -0.84 -21.23 5.33
N LYS A 135 -1.54 -22.13 4.64
CA LYS A 135 -0.94 -23.41 4.20
C LYS A 135 -0.23 -23.30 2.86
N ASP A 136 -0.49 -22.19 2.19
CA ASP A 136 -0.24 -22.05 0.77
C ASP A 136 0.66 -20.85 0.45
N LEU A 137 0.98 -20.00 1.44
CA LEU A 137 1.92 -18.88 1.35
C LEU A 137 3.31 -19.32 1.85
N MET A 138 4.23 -19.56 0.92
CA MET A 138 5.61 -19.94 1.25
C MET A 138 6.42 -18.71 1.70
N GLN A 139 6.22 -17.59 1.00
CA GLN A 139 6.96 -16.35 1.23
C GLN A 139 6.15 -15.14 0.75
N PHE A 140 6.30 -14.03 1.45
CA PHE A 140 5.83 -12.69 1.06
C PHE A 140 6.91 -11.66 1.40
N THR A 141 7.08 -10.66 0.55
CA THR A 141 7.91 -9.48 0.82
C THR A 141 7.25 -8.25 0.22
N LEU A 142 7.22 -7.14 0.93
CA LEU A 142 6.90 -5.80 0.46
C LEU A 142 8.12 -4.92 0.77
N ASN A 143 8.70 -4.27 -0.23
CA ASN A 143 9.85 -3.40 -0.06
C ASN A 143 9.77 -2.24 -1.06
N GLY A 144 9.49 -1.04 -0.56
CA GLY A 144 9.30 0.15 -1.40
C GLY A 144 8.14 -0.07 -2.37
N MET A 145 8.42 -0.03 -3.67
CA MET A 145 7.42 -0.23 -4.73
C MET A 145 7.19 -1.68 -5.13
N PHE A 146 7.86 -2.65 -4.50
CA PHE A 146 7.81 -4.05 -4.94
C PHE A 146 7.20 -4.96 -3.90
N ALA A 147 6.16 -5.68 -4.28
CA ALA A 147 5.60 -6.79 -3.52
C ALA A 147 5.86 -8.11 -4.24
N ASN A 148 6.39 -9.11 -3.55
CA ASN A 148 6.63 -10.43 -4.09
C ASN A 148 5.98 -11.49 -3.19
N ALA A 149 5.45 -12.54 -3.78
CA ALA A 149 5.00 -13.72 -3.04
C ALA A 149 5.32 -15.01 -3.78
N ARG A 150 5.46 -16.08 -3.01
CA ARG A 150 5.48 -17.46 -3.49
C ARG A 150 4.36 -18.23 -2.84
N ILE A 151 3.50 -18.81 -3.66
CA ILE A 151 2.33 -19.57 -3.22
C ILE A 151 2.26 -20.92 -3.92
N ASN A 152 1.64 -21.92 -3.28
CA ASN A 152 1.58 -23.29 -3.82
C ASN A 152 0.21 -23.67 -4.42
N LYS A 153 -0.76 -22.76 -4.40
CA LYS A 153 -2.12 -22.97 -4.93
C LYS A 153 -2.61 -21.76 -5.71
N VAL A 154 -3.35 -22.03 -6.78
CA VAL A 154 -3.83 -20.99 -7.71
C VAL A 154 -4.94 -20.14 -7.09
N GLU A 155 -5.78 -20.72 -6.24
CA GLU A 155 -6.91 -20.06 -5.59
C GLU A 155 -6.46 -18.90 -4.70
N ILE A 156 -5.23 -19.00 -4.19
CA ILE A 156 -4.59 -18.07 -3.27
C ILE A 156 -4.14 -16.79 -3.97
N VAL A 157 -3.96 -16.79 -5.29
CA VAL A 157 -3.60 -15.59 -6.08
C VAL A 157 -4.57 -14.45 -5.78
N SER A 158 -5.88 -14.74 -5.75
CA SER A 158 -6.91 -13.73 -5.51
C SER A 158 -6.88 -13.19 -4.06
N VAL A 159 -6.58 -14.05 -3.09
CA VAL A 159 -6.49 -13.69 -1.67
C VAL A 159 -5.25 -12.82 -1.43
N TYR A 160 -4.11 -13.17 -2.04
CA TYR A 160 -2.89 -12.38 -2.00
C TYR A 160 -3.08 -10.96 -2.55
N LEU A 161 -3.74 -10.81 -3.70
CA LEU A 161 -3.97 -9.50 -4.29
C LEU A 161 -4.94 -8.64 -3.46
N LYS A 162 -5.94 -9.26 -2.84
CA LYS A 162 -6.82 -8.60 -1.87
C LYS A 162 -6.03 -8.16 -0.62
N PHE A 163 -5.17 -9.04 -0.10
CA PHE A 163 -4.31 -8.74 1.03
C PHE A 163 -3.38 -7.56 0.75
N LEU A 164 -2.78 -7.48 -0.44
CA LEU A 164 -2.00 -6.31 -0.85
C LEU A 164 -2.84 -5.03 -0.96
N ALA A 165 -4.08 -5.12 -1.42
CA ALA A 165 -4.98 -3.97 -1.45
C ALA A 165 -5.35 -3.51 -0.05
N GLU A 166 -5.50 -4.44 0.89
CA GLU A 166 -5.79 -4.10 2.28
C GLU A 166 -4.57 -3.51 2.99
N ILE A 167 -3.36 -4.05 2.75
CA ILE A 167 -2.13 -3.39 3.21
C ILE A 167 -2.04 -1.98 2.63
N HIS A 168 -2.40 -1.81 1.35
CA HIS A 168 -2.36 -0.50 0.73
C HIS A 168 -3.35 0.48 1.39
N SER A 169 -4.60 0.07 1.63
CA SER A 169 -5.58 0.92 2.32
C SER A 169 -5.10 1.29 3.72
N GLU A 170 -4.55 0.35 4.47
CA GLU A 170 -4.08 0.56 5.84
C GLU A 170 -2.80 1.42 5.93
N LEU A 171 -1.82 1.19 5.06
CA LEU A 171 -0.60 2.01 5.04
C LEU A 171 -0.87 3.44 4.62
N LEU A 172 -1.80 3.66 3.68
CA LEU A 172 -2.27 5.01 3.36
C LEU A 172 -2.98 5.70 4.52
N LEU A 173 -3.44 4.95 5.52
CA LEU A 173 -4.09 5.49 6.71
C LEU A 173 -3.11 5.76 7.86
N LYS A 174 -1.94 5.09 7.93
CA LYS A 174 -1.02 5.14 9.08
C LYS A 174 0.22 6.00 8.93
N ASP A 175 0.67 6.35 7.71
CA ASP A 175 1.66 7.43 7.50
C ASP A 175 1.08 8.84 7.80
N LEU A 176 -0.07 8.89 8.50
CA LEU A 176 -0.84 10.07 8.88
C LEU A 176 -0.76 10.34 10.39
N ASP A 177 -0.07 9.49 11.16
CA ASP A 177 0.02 9.65 12.63
C ASP A 177 1.11 10.67 13.06
N ASP A 178 2.04 11.04 12.18
CA ASP A 178 3.03 12.12 12.41
C ASP A 178 2.57 13.45 11.78
N PHE A 179 1.35 13.91 12.04
CA PHE A 179 0.98 15.30 11.76
C PHE A 179 1.46 16.22 12.89
N GLU A 180 2.78 16.39 12.99
CA GLU A 180 3.33 17.55 13.70
C GLU A 180 2.80 18.82 13.02
N VAL A 181 2.54 19.86 13.83
CA VAL A 181 2.11 21.17 13.32
C VAL A 181 3.09 21.59 12.23
N GLU A 182 2.65 21.61 10.97
CA GLU A 182 3.56 21.92 9.88
C GLU A 182 4.04 23.36 10.00
N GLU A 183 5.36 23.51 10.04
CA GLU A 183 6.01 24.81 9.91
C GLU A 183 5.59 25.44 8.57
N LEU A 184 5.15 26.70 8.64
CA LEU A 184 4.70 27.43 7.46
C LEU A 184 5.94 27.87 6.67
N ILE A 185 6.02 27.55 5.38
CA ILE A 185 7.10 28.00 4.50
C ILE A 185 6.59 28.95 3.42
N CYS A 186 7.45 29.87 3.01
CA CYS A 186 7.16 30.85 1.96
C CYS A 186 7.18 30.18 0.58
N TYR A 187 6.08 30.24 -0.17
CA TYR A 187 6.01 29.64 -1.51
C TYR A 187 6.98 30.22 -2.54
N GLN A 188 7.57 31.39 -2.29
CA GLN A 188 8.44 32.07 -3.25
C GLN A 188 9.94 31.84 -3.00
N CYS A 189 10.35 31.72 -1.73
CA CYS A 189 11.76 31.56 -1.38
C CYS A 189 12.04 30.37 -0.44
N ASN A 190 11.00 29.64 -0.04
CA ASN A 190 11.05 28.51 0.90
C ASN A 190 11.64 28.84 2.29
N SER A 191 11.72 30.11 2.68
CA SER A 191 12.04 30.48 4.06
C SER A 191 10.90 30.10 5.01
N LEU A 192 11.24 29.84 6.27
CA LEU A 192 10.26 29.70 7.35
C LEU A 192 9.44 30.99 7.48
N PHE A 193 8.14 30.88 7.76
CA PHE A 193 7.26 31.97 8.14
C PHE A 193 7.08 31.95 9.66
N GLU A 194 7.59 32.96 10.35
CA GLU A 194 7.39 33.09 11.80
C GLU A 194 5.92 33.41 12.11
N THR A 195 5.41 33.05 13.28
CA THR A 195 3.97 33.15 13.64
C THR A 195 3.39 34.58 13.51
N ASN A 196 4.24 35.61 13.62
CA ASN A 196 3.82 37.02 13.68
C ASN A 196 4.06 37.83 12.39
N GLU A 197 4.68 37.25 11.36
CA GLU A 197 5.04 37.97 10.13
C GLU A 197 3.87 38.14 9.14
N GLU A 198 3.54 39.35 8.69
CA GLU A 198 2.52 39.55 7.64
C GLU A 198 3.05 39.20 6.23
N THR A 199 4.36 39.34 6.04
CA THR A 199 5.08 39.08 4.80
C THR A 199 6.39 38.40 5.12
N CYS A 200 6.86 37.55 4.21
CA CYS A 200 8.15 36.90 4.30
C CYS A 200 9.26 37.96 4.39
N ASP A 201 10.10 37.85 5.41
CA ASP A 201 11.24 38.70 5.69
C ASP A 201 12.33 38.63 4.60
N GLN A 202 12.48 37.47 3.95
CA GLN A 202 13.50 37.24 2.91
C GLN A 202 13.12 37.78 1.53
N CYS A 203 11.84 37.74 1.14
CA CYS A 203 11.43 38.09 -0.23
C CYS A 203 10.22 39.03 -0.34
N GLY A 204 9.62 39.43 0.78
CA GLY A 204 8.45 40.31 0.81
C GLY A 204 7.15 39.67 0.32
N ALA A 205 7.14 38.36 0.01
CA ALA A 205 5.93 37.65 -0.39
C ALA A 205 4.90 37.64 0.74
N LYS A 206 3.61 37.66 0.38
CA LYS A 206 2.51 37.60 1.35
C LYS A 206 2.47 36.26 2.07
N ARG A 207 2.00 36.27 3.32
CA ARG A 207 1.71 35.06 4.09
C ARG A 207 0.79 34.09 3.32
N PRO A 208 1.06 32.77 3.37
CA PRO A 208 0.15 31.78 2.82
C PRO A 208 -1.25 31.86 3.43
N THR A 209 -2.27 31.67 2.60
CA THR A 209 -3.67 31.66 3.01
C THR A 209 -4.26 30.26 2.95
N CYS A 210 -5.20 29.98 3.84
CA CYS A 210 -5.96 28.74 3.85
C CYS A 210 -6.83 28.68 2.61
N LYS A 211 -6.72 27.60 1.81
CA LYS A 211 -7.54 27.49 0.59
C LYS A 211 -9.04 27.31 0.80
N VAL A 212 -9.47 27.02 2.02
CA VAL A 212 -10.90 26.84 2.32
C VAL A 212 -11.52 28.14 2.85
N CYS A 213 -10.93 28.76 3.88
CA CYS A 213 -11.50 29.97 4.48
C CYS A 213 -10.91 31.29 3.93
N LEU A 214 -9.86 31.20 3.09
CA LEU A 214 -9.16 32.33 2.47
C LEU A 214 -8.50 33.32 3.45
N LEU A 215 -8.44 32.96 4.74
CA LEU A 215 -7.74 33.73 5.77
C LEU A 215 -6.28 33.29 5.86
N ASP A 216 -5.43 34.19 6.33
CA ASP A 216 -4.02 33.93 6.59
C ASP A 216 -3.82 32.76 7.55
N LEU A 217 -2.81 31.94 7.26
CA LEU A 217 -2.45 30.79 8.07
C LEU A 217 -1.52 31.23 9.19
N ARG A 218 -1.96 31.05 10.43
CA ARG A 218 -1.16 31.32 11.63
C ARG A 218 -1.10 30.06 12.48
N PRO A 219 -0.09 29.21 12.26
CA PRO A 219 0.09 27.99 13.05
C PRO A 219 0.10 28.32 14.54
N SER A 220 -0.74 27.64 15.29
CA SER A 220 -0.77 27.67 16.75
C SER A 220 -1.44 26.39 17.25
N GLU A 221 -1.36 26.11 18.54
CA GLU A 221 -2.06 24.97 19.16
C GLU A 221 -3.56 24.95 18.82
N LYS A 222 -4.19 26.13 18.70
CA LYS A 222 -5.62 26.27 18.38
C LYS A 222 -5.92 26.32 16.88
N ASN A 223 -4.94 26.68 16.05
CA ASN A 223 -5.08 26.80 14.60
C ASN A 223 -4.01 25.97 13.90
N VAL A 224 -4.19 24.64 13.95
CA VAL A 224 -3.33 23.68 13.26
C VAL A 224 -3.44 23.86 11.75
N VAL A 225 -2.28 23.92 11.10
CA VAL A 225 -2.12 24.04 9.65
C VAL A 225 -1.57 22.72 9.12
N VAL A 226 -2.08 22.27 7.97
CA VAL A 226 -1.67 21.04 7.29
C VAL A 226 -1.49 21.31 5.79
N LYS A 227 -0.61 20.57 5.12
CA LYS A 227 -0.55 20.53 3.66
C LYS A 227 -1.37 19.38 3.09
N THR A 228 -2.05 19.63 1.98
CA THR A 228 -2.65 18.55 1.18
C THR A 228 -1.56 17.67 0.56
N PRO A 229 -1.69 16.33 0.54
CA PRO A 229 -0.67 15.44 -0.01
C PRO A 229 -0.58 15.49 -1.55
N CYS A 230 -1.60 16.03 -2.22
CA CYS A 230 -1.68 16.02 -3.69
C CYS A 230 -1.04 17.24 -4.37
N CYS A 231 -0.95 18.38 -3.70
CA CYS A 231 -0.40 19.61 -4.27
C CYS A 231 0.22 20.52 -3.21
N GLU A 232 0.57 19.95 -2.05
CA GLU A 232 1.29 20.60 -0.95
C GLU A 232 0.70 21.94 -0.50
N THR A 233 -0.59 22.11 -0.73
CA THR A 233 -1.25 23.38 -0.49
C THR A 233 -1.71 23.45 0.96
N TYR A 234 -1.40 24.55 1.62
CA TYR A 234 -1.77 24.74 3.01
C TYR A 234 -3.26 25.02 3.22
N ALA A 235 -3.79 24.48 4.32
CA ALA A 235 -5.08 24.87 4.87
C ALA A 235 -5.13 24.66 6.38
N HIS A 236 -6.03 25.39 7.04
CA HIS A 236 -6.41 25.08 8.41
C HIS A 236 -7.03 23.69 8.45
N ARG A 237 -6.52 22.83 9.33
CA ARG A 237 -6.95 21.43 9.46
C ARG A 237 -8.46 21.29 9.59
N LYS A 238 -9.07 22.05 10.50
CA LYS A 238 -10.52 22.04 10.72
C LYS A 238 -11.32 22.37 9.46
N HIS A 239 -10.93 23.43 8.75
CA HIS A 239 -11.63 23.85 7.53
C HIS A 239 -11.48 22.83 6.40
N LEU A 240 -10.30 22.21 6.30
CA LEU A 240 -10.03 21.19 5.31
C LEU A 240 -10.81 19.90 5.58
N ILE A 241 -10.94 19.48 6.83
CA ILE A 241 -11.82 18.38 7.23
C ILE A 241 -13.26 18.66 6.79
N THR A 242 -13.83 19.79 7.21
CA THR A 242 -15.22 20.16 6.86
C THR A 242 -15.44 20.21 5.35
N TRP A 243 -14.46 20.71 4.59
CA TRP A 243 -14.52 20.72 3.13
C TRP A 243 -14.55 19.31 2.54
N LEU A 244 -13.63 18.45 3.00
CA LEU A 244 -13.50 17.10 2.48
C LEU A 244 -14.69 16.21 2.87
N GLU A 245 -15.34 16.45 4.01
CA GLU A 245 -16.59 15.78 4.39
C GLU A 245 -17.71 15.97 3.36
N GLN A 246 -17.73 17.10 2.67
CA GLN A 246 -18.77 17.43 1.69
C GLN A 246 -18.40 16.99 0.27
N LEU A 247 -17.14 17.15 -0.11
CA LEU A 247 -16.72 17.04 -1.52
C LEU A 247 -15.67 15.97 -1.78
N SER A 248 -14.98 15.47 -0.75
CA SER A 248 -13.88 14.51 -0.83
C SER A 248 -12.75 14.87 -1.82
N LYS A 249 -12.68 16.13 -2.27
CA LYS A 249 -11.73 16.60 -3.27
C LYS A 249 -10.91 17.76 -2.73
N CYS A 250 -9.63 17.81 -3.09
CA CYS A 250 -8.74 18.91 -2.77
C CYS A 250 -9.35 20.27 -3.19
N PRO A 251 -9.41 21.28 -2.31
CA PRO A 251 -9.93 22.61 -2.66
C PRO A 251 -9.09 23.33 -3.72
N ASN A 252 -7.82 22.93 -3.90
CA ASN A 252 -6.91 23.55 -4.85
C ASN A 252 -6.90 22.81 -6.21
N CYS A 253 -6.50 21.54 -6.23
CA CYS A 253 -6.29 20.80 -7.49
C CYS A 253 -7.43 19.82 -7.84
N ARG A 254 -8.44 19.66 -6.97
CA ARG A 254 -9.59 18.75 -7.13
C ARG A 254 -9.27 17.25 -7.14
N THR A 255 -8.03 16.85 -6.86
CA THR A 255 -7.66 15.44 -6.63
C THR A 255 -8.49 14.86 -5.49
N ASP A 256 -8.91 13.59 -5.63
CA ASP A 256 -9.64 12.88 -4.59
C ASP A 256 -8.75 12.69 -3.35
N LEU A 257 -9.25 13.14 -2.21
CA LEU A 257 -8.60 13.10 -0.89
C LEU A 257 -9.46 12.36 0.13
N PHE A 258 -10.42 11.53 -0.31
CA PHE A 258 -11.30 10.76 0.57
C PHE A 258 -10.52 9.95 1.63
N LEU A 259 -9.42 9.31 1.22
CA LEU A 259 -8.59 8.52 2.12
C LEU A 259 -7.86 9.40 3.15
N TRP A 260 -7.39 10.57 2.72
CA TRP A 260 -6.70 11.52 3.58
C TRP A 260 -7.61 12.17 4.63
N LEU A 261 -8.89 12.41 4.30
CA LEU A 261 -9.88 12.91 5.24
C LEU A 261 -10.02 12.02 6.49
N ARG A 262 -9.88 10.70 6.33
CA ARG A 262 -10.05 9.75 7.44
C ARG A 262 -8.95 9.93 8.48
N GLY A 263 -7.69 9.96 8.08
CA GLY A 263 -6.58 10.24 9.00
C GLY A 263 -6.64 11.66 9.57
N LEU A 264 -7.04 12.64 8.76
CA LEU A 264 -7.26 14.00 9.26
C LEU A 264 -8.33 14.10 10.34
N LYS A 265 -9.24 13.14 10.56
CA LYS A 265 -10.24 13.21 11.64
C LYS A 265 -9.82 12.55 12.94
N GLN A 266 -8.93 11.55 12.87
CA GLN A 266 -8.53 10.77 14.05
C GLN A 266 -7.74 11.66 15.04
N ASN A 267 -6.90 12.57 14.54
CA ASN A 267 -6.04 13.45 15.36
C ASN A 267 -6.76 14.71 15.90
N SER A 268 -8.10 14.79 15.85
CA SER A 268 -8.90 15.95 16.35
C SER A 268 -9.71 15.62 17.59
N SER A 269 -9.55 14.39 18.08
CA SER A 269 -10.31 13.83 19.19
C SER A 269 -9.52 13.83 20.51
N GLU A 270 -8.30 14.38 20.48
CA GLU A 270 -7.44 14.71 21.63
C GLU A 270 -7.48 16.21 21.89
#